data_AF-A0A8S9E3N9-F1
#
_entry.id   AF-A0A8S9E3N9-F1
#
_cell.length_a   1.000
_cell.length_b   1.000
_cell.length_c   1.000
_cell.angle_alpha   90.00
_cell.angle_beta   90.00
_cell.angle_gamma   90.00
#
_symmetry.space_group_name_H-M   'P 1'
#
loop_
_entity.id
_entity.type
_entity.pdbx_description
1 polymer ?
#
loop_
_entity_poly.entity_id
_entity_poly.type
_entity_poly.pdbx_seq_one_letter_code
_entity_poly.pdbx_strand_id
1 'polypeptide(L)'
;MTRKTGPDQVDAAGNVTSDFHIDWGLHGLLRVVSGHDFSNVLDIGAGAGEHKRFLELFGKQVYSVDILKHADYVGDFMEVALDRRFDLIWCSHVLEHQRNIGLFLDKISGALTDDGVLAIIVPTHPREVMISGHLSSWSIPLLCYNLIMAGFDCANAAIMDTYELSLIVRKRPAVHNELHKPSAHGADAGMEFAHLKQFFPFDAGQGVAISGPGQVNWDHPFDYALPQVRGTDNQLIRIYSKNLKQYPDFTPQISCPSGRCVINPE
;
A
#
# COMPACT_ATOMS: atom_id res chain seq x y z
N MET A 1 -9.29 -8.36 18.98
CA MET A 1 -10.51 -7.58 19.22
C MET A 1 -10.73 -6.70 18.00
N THR A 2 -11.63 -7.09 17.09
CA THR A 2 -12.02 -6.26 15.94
C THR A 2 -12.84 -5.08 16.46
N ARG A 3 -12.24 -3.88 16.48
CA ARG A 3 -13.01 -2.65 16.69
C ARG A 3 -13.95 -2.52 15.50
N LYS A 4 -15.24 -2.38 15.77
CA LYS A 4 -16.22 -2.13 14.73
C LYS A 4 -15.96 -0.73 14.17
N THR A 5 -15.82 -0.63 12.87
CA THR A 5 -15.86 0.63 12.12
C THR A 5 -17.19 1.33 12.44
N GLY A 6 -17.14 2.58 12.89
CA GLY A 6 -18.34 3.36 13.21
C GLY A 6 -18.93 4.01 11.96
N PRO A 7 -20.26 4.04 11.78
CA PRO A 7 -20.87 4.84 10.73
C PRO A 7 -20.65 6.33 10.97
N ASP A 8 -20.77 7.13 9.90
CA ASP A 8 -20.72 8.59 9.99
C ASP A 8 -21.75 9.12 11.01
N GLN A 9 -21.34 10.09 11.82
CA GLN A 9 -22.18 10.71 12.83
C GLN A 9 -22.66 12.07 12.32
N VAL A 10 -23.96 12.33 12.42
CA VAL A 10 -24.55 13.63 12.06
C VAL A 10 -24.95 14.36 13.34
N ASP A 11 -24.43 15.56 13.54
CA ASP A 11 -24.78 16.39 14.68
C ASP A 11 -26.13 17.11 14.48
N ALA A 12 -26.65 17.76 15.53
CA ALA A 12 -27.92 18.48 15.49
C ALA A 12 -27.94 19.68 14.52
N ALA A 13 -26.76 20.13 14.06
CA ALA A 13 -26.61 21.19 13.06
C ALA A 13 -26.46 20.64 11.63
N GLY A 14 -26.48 19.31 11.45
CA GLY A 14 -26.32 18.65 10.16
C GLY A 14 -24.86 18.45 9.72
N ASN A 15 -23.89 18.68 10.59
CA ASN A 15 -22.48 18.43 10.28
C ASN A 15 -22.20 16.93 10.35
N VAL A 16 -21.48 16.42 9.35
CA VAL A 16 -21.09 15.01 9.28
C VAL A 16 -19.69 14.86 9.86
N THR A 17 -19.51 13.90 10.76
CA THR A 17 -18.21 13.49 11.29
C THR A 17 -17.92 12.06 10.88
N SER A 18 -16.75 11.85 10.28
CA SER A 18 -16.26 10.52 9.89
C SER A 18 -14.97 10.22 10.62
N ASP A 19 -15.03 9.25 11.54
CA ASP A 19 -13.89 8.82 12.34
C ASP A 19 -13.30 7.55 11.74
N PHE A 20 -12.00 7.53 11.44
CA PHE A 20 -11.28 6.39 10.87
C PHE A 20 -10.17 5.92 11.80
N HIS A 21 -10.04 4.60 12.02
CA HIS A 21 -8.94 4.00 12.77
C HIS A 21 -7.96 3.31 11.84
N ILE A 22 -6.90 4.02 11.44
CA ILE A 22 -5.91 3.56 10.46
C ILE A 22 -4.58 3.35 11.19
N ASP A 23 -4.44 2.17 11.80
CA ASP A 23 -3.20 1.79 12.47
C ASP A 23 -2.10 1.49 11.44
N TRP A 24 -2.43 0.81 10.35
CA TRP A 24 -1.48 0.34 9.35
C TRP A 24 -1.80 0.91 7.98
N GLY A 25 -0.79 1.15 7.16
CA GLY A 25 -0.93 1.73 5.83
C GLY A 25 -1.27 3.22 5.80
N LEU A 26 -1.20 3.95 6.92
CA LEU A 26 -1.63 5.35 7.01
C LEU A 26 -0.94 6.24 5.96
N HIS A 27 0.39 6.22 5.91
CA HIS A 27 1.14 7.06 4.98
C HIS A 27 0.93 6.65 3.53
N GLY A 28 0.87 5.35 3.25
CA GLY A 28 0.55 4.84 1.92
C GLY A 28 -0.83 5.30 1.47
N LEU A 29 -1.83 5.25 2.35
CA LEU A 29 -3.22 5.56 2.02
C LEU A 29 -3.38 7.06 1.73
N LEU A 30 -2.79 7.90 2.57
CA LEU A 30 -2.75 9.34 2.34
C LEU A 30 -2.01 9.67 1.04
N ARG A 31 -0.89 9.00 0.75
CA ARG A 31 -0.11 9.22 -0.48
C ARG A 31 -0.86 8.84 -1.75
N VAL A 32 -1.53 7.67 -1.77
CA VAL A 32 -2.28 7.28 -2.97
C VAL A 32 -3.44 8.25 -3.20
N VAL A 33 -4.18 8.62 -2.16
CA VAL A 33 -5.32 9.54 -2.27
C VAL A 33 -4.90 10.95 -2.69
N SER A 34 -3.76 11.46 -2.19
CA SER A 34 -3.28 12.81 -2.53
C SER A 34 -2.58 12.89 -3.88
N GLY A 35 -1.93 11.82 -4.32
CA GLY A 35 -0.96 11.85 -5.43
C GLY A 35 -1.35 11.11 -6.69
N HIS A 36 -2.44 10.33 -6.66
CA HIS A 36 -2.81 9.46 -7.78
C HIS A 36 -4.28 9.60 -8.16
N ASP A 37 -4.52 9.58 -9.47
CA ASP A 37 -5.86 9.44 -10.02
C ASP A 37 -6.16 7.96 -10.33
N PHE A 38 -7.33 7.51 -9.89
CA PHE A 38 -7.83 6.14 -9.99
C PHE A 38 -9.32 6.15 -9.65
N SER A 39 -10.09 5.21 -10.22
CA SER A 39 -11.54 5.16 -9.99
C SER A 39 -11.97 3.89 -9.27
N ASN A 40 -11.52 2.73 -9.75
CA ASN A 40 -11.84 1.44 -9.14
C ASN A 40 -10.62 0.87 -8.39
N VAL A 41 -10.89 0.22 -7.26
CA VAL A 41 -9.85 -0.26 -6.34
C VAL A 41 -10.11 -1.70 -5.96
N LEU A 42 -9.06 -2.51 -5.90
CA LEU A 42 -9.07 -3.79 -5.18
C LEU A 42 -8.31 -3.65 -3.85
N ASP A 43 -9.01 -3.83 -2.74
CA ASP A 43 -8.44 -3.91 -1.39
C ASP A 43 -8.23 -5.39 -1.01
N ILE A 44 -6.99 -5.86 -1.11
CA ILE A 44 -6.62 -7.25 -0.82
C ILE A 44 -6.37 -7.39 0.69
N GLY A 45 -7.06 -8.33 1.34
CA GLY A 45 -6.98 -8.53 2.79
C GLY A 45 -7.65 -7.41 3.57
N ALA A 46 -8.81 -6.94 3.09
CA ALA A 46 -9.49 -5.76 3.62
C ALA A 46 -9.89 -5.84 5.10
N GLY A 47 -9.94 -7.04 5.69
CA GLY A 47 -10.24 -7.26 7.09
C GLY A 47 -11.58 -6.66 7.51
N ALA A 48 -11.55 -5.65 8.39
CA ALA A 48 -12.75 -4.94 8.85
C ALA A 48 -13.28 -3.89 7.84
N GLY A 49 -12.55 -3.62 6.75
CA GLY A 49 -13.00 -2.72 5.68
C GLY A 49 -12.74 -1.23 5.93
N GLU A 50 -11.86 -0.86 6.87
CA GLU A 50 -11.64 0.55 7.20
C GLU A 50 -10.91 1.32 6.09
N HIS A 51 -9.94 0.69 5.41
CA HIS A 51 -9.27 1.27 4.24
C HIS A 51 -10.24 1.43 3.06
N LYS A 52 -11.06 0.40 2.81
CA LYS A 52 -12.18 0.47 1.86
C LYS A 52 -13.07 1.69 2.13
N ARG A 53 -13.57 1.86 3.36
CA ARG A 53 -14.43 2.99 3.72
C ARG A 53 -13.74 4.34 3.53
N PHE A 54 -12.45 4.43 3.87
CA PHE A 54 -11.68 5.66 3.69
C PHE A 54 -11.53 6.04 2.22
N LEU A 55 -11.24 5.07 1.34
CA LEU A 55 -11.16 5.32 -0.10
C LEU A 55 -12.53 5.68 -0.70
N GLU A 56 -13.61 5.03 -0.27
CA GLU A 56 -14.98 5.33 -0.70
C GLU A 56 -15.41 6.76 -0.34
N LEU A 57 -14.93 7.31 0.78
CA LEU A 57 -15.14 8.71 1.17
C LEU A 57 -14.67 9.69 0.07
N PHE A 58 -13.56 9.37 -0.60
CA PHE A 58 -13.02 10.15 -1.72
C PHE A 58 -13.62 9.74 -3.08
N GLY A 59 -14.79 9.11 -3.06
CA GLY A 59 -15.58 8.79 -4.24
C GLY A 59 -15.04 7.63 -5.08
N LYS A 60 -14.16 6.81 -4.52
CA LYS A 60 -13.58 5.64 -5.18
C LYS A 60 -14.54 4.46 -5.09
N GLN A 61 -14.56 3.63 -6.13
CA GLN A 61 -15.31 2.38 -6.13
C GLN A 61 -14.40 1.25 -5.63
N VAL A 62 -14.62 0.77 -4.42
CA VAL A 62 -13.69 -0.15 -3.78
C VAL A 62 -14.30 -1.54 -3.63
N TYR A 63 -13.56 -2.54 -4.09
CA TYR A 63 -13.90 -3.95 -3.99
C TYR A 63 -12.92 -4.61 -3.04
N SER A 64 -13.42 -5.37 -2.06
CA SER A 64 -12.57 -6.11 -1.13
C SER A 64 -12.41 -7.57 -1.53
N VAL A 65 -11.22 -8.11 -1.32
CA VAL A 65 -10.95 -9.55 -1.31
C VAL A 65 -10.53 -9.95 0.10
N ASP A 66 -11.26 -10.87 0.71
CA ASP A 66 -10.92 -11.39 2.03
C ASP A 66 -11.52 -12.77 2.24
N ILE A 67 -10.90 -13.59 3.10
CA ILE A 67 -11.44 -14.88 3.52
C ILE A 67 -12.72 -14.69 4.37
N LEU A 68 -12.90 -13.50 4.96
CA LEU A 68 -14.09 -13.12 5.71
C LEU A 68 -15.34 -12.98 4.82
N LYS A 69 -16.50 -13.41 5.35
CA LYS A 69 -17.77 -13.55 4.61
C LYS A 69 -18.40 -12.26 4.07
N HIS A 70 -17.83 -11.09 4.36
CA HIS A 70 -18.41 -9.79 3.99
C HIS A 70 -17.63 -9.06 2.88
N ALA A 71 -16.62 -9.71 2.29
CA ALA A 71 -15.89 -9.18 1.15
C ALA A 71 -16.69 -9.28 -0.16
N ASP A 72 -16.37 -8.42 -1.14
CA ASP A 72 -16.96 -8.49 -2.48
C ASP A 72 -16.52 -9.77 -3.20
N TYR A 73 -15.26 -10.18 -3.00
CA TYR A 73 -14.71 -11.47 -3.39
C TYR A 73 -14.34 -12.27 -2.12
N VAL A 74 -15.20 -13.20 -1.73
CA VAL A 74 -15.00 -14.01 -0.51
C VAL A 74 -14.09 -15.21 -0.82
N GLY A 75 -12.90 -15.25 -0.21
CA GLY A 75 -11.96 -16.36 -0.32
C GLY A 75 -10.50 -15.94 -0.28
N ASP A 76 -9.60 -16.90 -0.49
CA ASP A 76 -8.17 -16.64 -0.67
C ASP A 76 -7.96 -15.87 -1.98
N PHE A 77 -7.22 -14.76 -1.93
CA PHE A 77 -6.87 -13.97 -3.12
C PHE A 77 -6.28 -14.82 -4.23
N MET A 78 -5.52 -15.87 -3.92
CA MET A 78 -4.94 -16.77 -4.92
C MET A 78 -5.98 -17.64 -5.64
N GLU A 79 -7.10 -17.96 -4.98
CA GLU A 79 -8.12 -18.88 -5.49
C GLU A 79 -9.34 -18.17 -6.10
N VAL A 80 -9.69 -16.98 -5.60
CA VAL A 80 -10.86 -16.25 -6.10
C VAL A 80 -10.68 -15.85 -7.56
N ALA A 81 -11.75 -15.99 -8.34
CA ALA A 81 -11.82 -15.47 -9.69
C ALA A 81 -12.23 -13.99 -9.66
N LEU A 82 -11.38 -13.14 -10.22
CA LEU A 82 -11.69 -11.72 -10.43
C LEU A 82 -12.36 -11.57 -11.79
N ASP A 83 -13.42 -10.77 -11.84
CA ASP A 83 -14.22 -10.52 -13.06
C ASP A 83 -13.77 -9.25 -13.81
N ARG A 84 -12.79 -8.52 -13.26
CA ARG A 84 -12.30 -7.23 -13.79
C ARG A 84 -10.85 -6.97 -13.41
N ARG A 85 -10.29 -5.93 -14.02
CA ARG A 85 -9.01 -5.33 -13.64
C ARG A 85 -9.23 -4.03 -12.88
N PHE A 86 -8.20 -3.58 -12.15
CA PHE A 86 -8.30 -2.45 -11.23
C PHE A 86 -7.30 -1.33 -11.54
N ASP A 87 -7.69 -0.07 -11.32
CA ASP A 87 -6.85 1.12 -11.48
C ASP A 87 -5.89 1.30 -10.30
N LEU A 88 -6.32 0.85 -9.12
CA LEU A 88 -5.49 0.73 -7.92
C LEU A 88 -5.65 -0.67 -7.33
N ILE A 89 -4.53 -1.30 -7.00
CA ILE A 89 -4.52 -2.43 -6.06
C ILE A 89 -3.87 -1.95 -4.78
N TRP A 90 -4.62 -2.05 -3.68
CA TRP A 90 -4.18 -1.76 -2.33
C TRP A 90 -3.94 -3.08 -1.59
N CYS A 91 -2.74 -3.27 -1.06
CA CYS A 91 -2.32 -4.50 -0.39
C CYS A 91 -1.52 -4.13 0.88
N SER A 92 -2.20 -4.09 2.03
CA SER A 92 -1.61 -3.64 3.29
C SER A 92 -1.56 -4.77 4.31
N HIS A 93 -0.34 -5.16 4.73
CA HIS A 93 -0.07 -6.24 5.69
C HIS A 93 -0.68 -7.59 5.26
N VAL A 94 -0.41 -7.96 4.00
CA VAL A 94 -0.85 -9.23 3.39
C VAL A 94 0.31 -10.01 2.78
N LEU A 95 1.26 -9.31 2.16
CA LEU A 95 2.35 -9.93 1.39
C LEU A 95 3.25 -10.82 2.25
N GLU A 96 3.50 -10.41 3.49
CA GLU A 96 4.30 -11.15 4.48
C GLU A 96 3.69 -12.50 4.88
N HIS A 97 2.39 -12.69 4.67
CA HIS A 97 1.70 -13.94 4.95
C HIS A 97 1.74 -14.92 3.76
N GLN A 98 2.21 -14.48 2.59
CA GLN A 98 2.14 -15.27 1.37
C GLN A 98 3.27 -16.29 1.30
N ARG A 99 2.90 -17.57 1.12
CA ARG A 99 3.88 -18.65 0.94
C ARG A 99 4.59 -18.58 -0.41
N ASN A 100 3.88 -18.19 -1.47
CA ASN A 100 4.39 -18.14 -2.83
C ASN A 100 4.30 -16.71 -3.37
N ILE A 101 5.25 -15.86 -2.97
CA ILE A 101 5.24 -14.43 -3.26
C ILE A 101 5.23 -14.14 -4.77
N GLY A 102 6.04 -14.86 -5.57
CA GLY A 102 6.08 -14.67 -7.02
C GLY A 102 4.70 -14.84 -7.67
N LEU A 103 4.00 -15.94 -7.37
CA LEU A 103 2.65 -16.19 -7.90
C LEU A 103 1.63 -15.14 -7.43
N PHE A 104 1.77 -14.67 -6.19
CA PHE A 104 0.92 -13.63 -5.65
C PHE A 104 1.10 -12.30 -6.38
N LEU A 105 2.36 -11.90 -6.61
CA LEU A 105 2.69 -10.68 -7.36
C LEU A 105 2.32 -10.80 -8.85
N ASP A 106 2.47 -11.98 -9.45
CA ASP A 106 2.02 -12.24 -10.83
C ASP A 106 0.49 -12.07 -10.95
N LYS A 107 -0.29 -12.56 -9.98
CA LYS A 107 -1.74 -12.36 -9.94
C LYS A 107 -2.12 -10.88 -9.74
N ILE A 108 -1.41 -10.16 -8.88
CA ILE A 108 -1.56 -8.70 -8.74
C ILE A 108 -1.30 -7.99 -10.07
N SER A 109 -0.18 -8.30 -10.73
CA SER A 109 0.14 -7.72 -12.05
C SER A 109 -0.93 -8.05 -13.10
N GLY A 110 -1.47 -9.27 -13.08
CA GLY A 110 -2.58 -9.70 -13.93
C GLY A 110 -3.88 -8.95 -13.65
N ALA A 111 -4.18 -8.63 -12.39
CA ALA A 111 -5.40 -7.95 -11.96
C ALA A 111 -5.33 -6.42 -12.08
N LEU A 112 -4.14 -5.82 -12.17
CA LEU A 112 -3.97 -4.37 -12.29
C LEU A 112 -4.03 -3.93 -13.75
N THR A 113 -4.73 -2.83 -14.04
CA THR A 113 -4.75 -2.19 -15.37
C THR A 113 -3.35 -1.71 -15.75
N ASP A 114 -3.11 -1.56 -17.05
CA ASP A 114 -1.86 -0.97 -17.51
C ASP A 114 -1.85 0.52 -17.12
N ASP A 115 -0.70 1.03 -16.69
CA ASP A 115 -0.57 2.32 -15.99
C ASP A 115 -1.37 2.46 -14.68
N GLY A 116 -2.00 1.39 -14.18
CA GLY A 116 -2.60 1.33 -12.85
C GLY A 116 -1.57 1.48 -11.73
N VAL A 117 -2.03 1.73 -10.51
CA VAL A 117 -1.19 1.94 -9.33
C VAL A 117 -1.24 0.71 -8.43
N LEU A 118 -0.07 0.26 -7.99
CA LEU A 118 0.06 -0.75 -6.94
C LEU A 118 0.59 -0.07 -5.69
N ALA A 119 -0.09 -0.24 -4.56
CA ALA A 119 0.38 0.13 -3.24
C ALA A 119 0.53 -1.13 -2.38
N ILE A 120 1.77 -1.40 -1.95
CA ILE A 120 2.10 -2.49 -1.03
C ILE A 120 2.65 -1.91 0.25
N ILE A 121 2.03 -2.29 1.38
CA ILE A 121 2.46 -1.92 2.71
C ILE A 121 2.77 -3.19 3.47
N VAL A 122 3.96 -3.27 4.05
CA VAL A 122 4.45 -4.45 4.78
C VAL A 122 5.13 -4.03 6.09
N PRO A 123 5.07 -4.87 7.13
CA PRO A 123 5.75 -4.57 8.37
C PRO A 123 7.27 -4.60 8.21
N THR A 124 7.96 -3.76 8.98
CA THR A 124 9.41 -3.76 9.09
C THR A 124 9.82 -4.52 10.35
N HIS A 125 10.32 -5.74 10.16
CA HIS A 125 10.78 -6.61 11.24
C HIS A 125 12.29 -6.83 11.16
N PRO A 126 12.99 -6.92 12.31
CA PRO A 126 14.35 -7.45 12.34
C PRO A 126 14.37 -8.85 11.72
N ARG A 127 15.38 -9.12 10.88
CA ARG A 127 15.45 -10.36 10.08
C ARG A 127 15.64 -11.62 10.94
N GLU A 128 16.17 -11.44 12.14
CA GLU A 128 16.47 -12.47 13.13
C GLU A 128 15.27 -12.80 14.04
N VAL A 129 14.15 -12.09 13.91
CA VAL A 129 12.97 -12.28 14.76
C VAL A 129 11.89 -13.06 14.00
N MET A 130 11.43 -14.16 14.60
CA MET A 130 10.28 -14.91 14.12
C MET A 130 8.98 -14.26 14.62
N ILE A 131 8.08 -13.93 13.70
CA ILE A 131 6.73 -13.44 14.00
C ILE A 131 5.72 -14.46 13.48
N SER A 132 4.81 -14.90 14.35
CA SER A 132 3.80 -15.90 13.99
C SER A 132 2.95 -15.41 12.83
N GLY A 133 2.84 -16.23 11.77
CA GLY A 133 2.08 -15.92 10.56
C GLY A 133 2.85 -15.11 9.51
N HIS A 134 3.99 -14.49 9.84
CA HIS A 134 4.78 -13.73 8.88
C HIS A 134 5.87 -14.66 8.34
N LEU A 135 5.71 -15.09 7.08
CA LEU A 135 6.61 -16.03 6.41
C LEU A 135 7.80 -15.34 5.76
N SER A 136 7.75 -14.02 5.59
CA SER A 136 8.81 -13.23 4.98
C SER A 136 8.99 -11.88 5.68
N SER A 137 10.22 -11.36 5.68
CA SER A 137 10.56 -10.00 6.12
C SER A 137 11.03 -9.17 4.94
N TRP A 138 10.65 -7.90 4.93
CA TRP A 138 10.87 -7.01 3.80
C TRP A 138 11.85 -5.88 4.13
N SER A 139 12.64 -5.53 3.12
CA SER A 139 13.40 -4.28 3.08
C SER A 139 13.19 -3.66 1.70
N ILE A 140 13.41 -2.35 1.58
CA ILE A 140 13.24 -1.61 0.31
C ILE A 140 13.85 -2.37 -0.88
N PRO A 141 15.12 -2.82 -0.84
CA PRO A 141 15.70 -3.52 -1.99
C PRO A 141 15.01 -4.85 -2.34
N LEU A 142 14.62 -5.63 -1.34
CA LEU A 142 13.99 -6.94 -1.56
C LEU A 142 12.58 -6.81 -2.11
N LEU A 143 11.83 -5.80 -1.64
CA LEU A 143 10.48 -5.55 -2.14
C LEU A 143 10.52 -5.07 -3.60
N CYS A 144 11.37 -4.09 -3.92
CA CYS A 144 11.58 -3.65 -5.31
C CYS A 144 12.01 -4.81 -6.21
N TYR A 145 12.95 -5.64 -5.74
CA TYR A 145 13.45 -6.74 -6.55
C TYR A 145 12.37 -7.76 -6.89
N ASN A 146 11.54 -8.16 -5.92
CA ASN A 146 10.43 -9.08 -6.17
C ASN A 146 9.38 -8.48 -7.13
N LEU A 147 9.12 -7.17 -7.04
CA LEU A 147 8.24 -6.47 -7.97
C LEU A 147 8.81 -6.42 -9.40
N ILE A 148 10.11 -6.14 -9.55
CA ILE A 148 10.78 -6.16 -10.86
C ILE A 148 10.69 -7.56 -11.46
N MET A 149 10.93 -8.61 -10.68
CA MET A 149 10.80 -10.00 -11.12
C MET A 149 9.37 -10.39 -11.53
N ALA A 150 8.36 -9.70 -10.99
CA ALA A 150 6.94 -9.82 -11.38
C ALA A 150 6.54 -8.87 -12.54
N GLY A 151 7.50 -8.10 -13.09
CA GLY A 151 7.33 -7.27 -14.28
C GLY A 151 7.02 -5.80 -14.01
N PHE A 152 7.17 -5.31 -12.77
CA PHE A 152 7.01 -3.90 -12.46
C PHE A 152 8.31 -3.11 -12.65
N ASP A 153 8.28 -2.06 -13.45
CA ASP A 153 9.34 -1.05 -13.47
C ASP A 153 9.23 -0.17 -12.21
N CYS A 154 10.13 -0.38 -11.26
CA CYS A 154 10.20 0.37 -10.01
C CYS A 154 11.06 1.63 -10.08
N ALA A 155 11.59 2.05 -11.24
CA ALA A 155 12.54 3.16 -11.34
C ALA A 155 11.98 4.48 -10.77
N ASN A 156 10.66 4.64 -10.81
CA ASN A 156 9.94 5.80 -10.28
C ASN A 156 9.00 5.42 -9.12
N ALA A 157 9.24 4.30 -8.45
CA ALA A 157 8.45 3.92 -7.27
C ALA A 157 8.66 4.95 -6.16
N ALA A 158 7.56 5.33 -5.50
CA ALA A 158 7.56 6.12 -4.28
C ALA A 158 7.63 5.16 -3.09
N ILE A 159 8.63 5.30 -2.24
CA ILE A 159 8.90 4.42 -1.12
C ILE A 159 9.10 5.23 0.15
N MET A 160 8.50 4.80 1.24
CA MET A 160 8.65 5.40 2.56
C MET A 160 8.71 4.30 3.62
N ASP A 161 9.75 4.31 4.43
CA ASP A 161 9.96 3.42 5.56
C ASP A 161 9.83 4.23 6.85
N THR A 162 8.82 3.92 7.67
CA THR A 162 8.58 4.55 8.98
C THR A 162 8.55 3.50 10.10
N TYR A 163 7.36 3.17 10.60
CA TYR A 163 7.10 1.99 11.44
C TYR A 163 6.64 0.79 10.61
N GLU A 164 6.52 0.99 9.30
CA GLU A 164 6.20 0.02 8.28
C GLU A 164 6.78 0.52 6.95
N LEU A 165 6.94 -0.37 5.99
CA LEU A 165 7.41 -0.04 4.65
C LEU A 165 6.20 0.13 3.73
N SER A 166 6.04 1.32 3.17
CA SER A 166 5.10 1.63 2.09
C SER A 166 5.82 1.78 0.77
N LEU A 167 5.38 1.05 -0.26
CA LEU A 167 5.84 1.17 -1.64
C LEU A 167 4.65 1.37 -2.56
N ILE A 168 4.71 2.43 -3.36
CA ILE A 168 3.72 2.77 -4.38
C ILE A 168 4.41 2.83 -5.73
N VAL A 169 3.92 2.06 -6.70
CA VAL A 169 4.49 1.96 -8.05
C VAL A 169 3.39 2.01 -9.09
N ARG A 170 3.64 2.72 -10.19
CA ARG A 170 2.78 2.66 -11.38
C ARG A 170 3.18 1.44 -12.21
N LYS A 171 2.21 0.67 -12.67
CA LYS A 171 2.43 -0.50 -13.52
C LYS A 171 2.92 -0.08 -14.89
N ARG A 172 4.24 -0.08 -15.03
CA ARG A 172 4.96 -0.05 -16.30
C ARG A 172 5.75 -1.34 -16.44
N PRO A 173 5.91 -1.88 -17.65
CA PRO A 173 6.55 -3.18 -17.84
C PRO A 173 8.07 -3.08 -17.64
N ALA A 174 8.60 -3.84 -16.68
CA ALA A 174 10.02 -4.17 -16.62
C ALA A 174 10.32 -5.33 -17.57
N VAL A 175 10.81 -5.02 -18.77
CA VAL A 175 11.14 -6.04 -19.77
C VAL A 175 12.59 -6.49 -19.61
N HIS A 176 12.78 -7.71 -19.09
CA HIS A 176 14.08 -8.34 -18.94
C HIS A 176 13.99 -9.86 -19.13
N ASN A 177 15.14 -10.50 -19.37
CA ASN A 177 15.25 -11.94 -19.62
C ASN A 177 15.06 -12.83 -18.39
N GLU A 178 14.85 -12.25 -17.21
CA GLU A 178 14.66 -12.95 -15.92
C GLU A 178 13.23 -12.89 -15.40
N LEU A 179 12.34 -12.24 -16.15
CA LEU A 179 10.95 -12.03 -15.80
C LEU A 179 10.25 -13.37 -15.50
N HIS A 180 9.53 -13.44 -14.38
CA HIS A 180 8.81 -14.63 -13.87
C HIS A 180 9.69 -15.88 -13.66
N LYS A 181 11.02 -15.76 -13.64
CA LYS A 181 11.90 -16.88 -13.30
C LYS A 181 11.92 -17.12 -11.80
N PRO A 182 12.10 -18.38 -11.35
CA PRO A 182 12.17 -18.72 -9.92
C PRO A 182 13.42 -18.13 -9.23
N SER A 183 14.44 -17.79 -10.00
CA SER A 183 15.63 -17.09 -9.55
C SER A 183 16.20 -16.23 -10.66
N ALA A 184 16.70 -15.06 -10.27
CA ALA A 184 17.49 -14.17 -11.12
C ALA A 184 18.97 -14.62 -11.17
N HIS A 185 19.74 -14.15 -12.16
CA HIS A 185 21.18 -14.46 -12.25
C HIS A 185 21.96 -13.65 -11.19
N GLY A 186 21.83 -14.07 -9.93
CA GLY A 186 22.69 -13.67 -8.81
C GLY A 186 23.56 -14.82 -8.30
N ALA A 187 23.53 -15.99 -8.96
CA ALA A 187 24.33 -17.16 -8.58
C ALA A 187 25.52 -17.45 -9.52
N ASP A 188 25.43 -17.06 -10.80
CA ASP A 188 26.53 -17.17 -11.76
C ASP A 188 27.22 -15.80 -11.91
N ALA A 189 28.31 -15.63 -11.14
CA ALA A 189 28.97 -14.38 -10.75
C ALA A 189 29.70 -13.58 -11.87
N GLY A 190 29.02 -13.30 -12.99
CA GLY A 190 29.62 -12.55 -14.12
C GLY A 190 28.99 -11.18 -14.40
N MET A 191 27.68 -11.01 -14.21
CA MET A 191 26.94 -9.80 -14.62
C MET A 191 25.78 -9.47 -13.67
N GLU A 192 26.08 -9.32 -12.38
CA GLU A 192 25.08 -9.04 -11.34
C GLU A 192 24.16 -7.86 -11.70
N PHE A 193 22.85 -8.13 -11.72
CA PHE A 193 21.79 -7.15 -11.98
C PHE A 193 21.90 -6.38 -13.31
N ALA A 194 22.78 -6.74 -14.25
CA ALA A 194 23.10 -5.91 -15.42
C ALA A 194 21.85 -5.51 -16.25
N HIS A 195 20.84 -6.38 -16.29
CA HIS A 195 19.57 -6.12 -17.00
C HIS A 195 18.43 -5.63 -16.10
N LEU A 196 18.66 -5.55 -14.79
CA LEU A 196 17.64 -5.19 -13.79
C LEU A 196 17.88 -3.80 -13.18
N LYS A 197 19.15 -3.35 -13.08
CA LYS A 197 19.53 -2.12 -12.37
C LYS A 197 18.68 -0.91 -12.76
N GLN A 198 18.38 -0.76 -14.05
CA GLN A 198 17.59 0.36 -14.57
C GLN A 198 16.16 0.45 -14.03
N PHE A 199 15.62 -0.66 -13.51
CA PHE A 199 14.25 -0.72 -12.98
C PHE A 199 14.20 -0.45 -11.47
N PHE A 200 15.34 -0.23 -10.81
CA PHE A 200 15.37 0.15 -9.40
C PHE A 200 15.38 1.68 -9.26
N PRO A 201 14.74 2.24 -8.22
CA PRO A 201 14.76 3.68 -7.95
C PRO A 201 16.02 4.13 -7.18
N PHE A 202 17.06 3.29 -7.13
CA PHE A 202 18.32 3.52 -6.43
C PHE A 202 19.44 2.75 -7.15
N ASP A 203 20.70 3.03 -6.80
CA ASP A 203 21.85 2.31 -7.36
C ASP A 203 21.89 0.86 -6.84
N ALA A 204 21.35 -0.07 -7.63
CA ALA A 204 21.22 -1.46 -7.24
C ALA A 204 22.53 -2.24 -7.40
N GLY A 205 22.85 -3.05 -6.39
CA GLY A 205 24.00 -3.93 -6.36
C GLY A 205 23.90 -4.97 -5.25
N GLN A 206 24.76 -5.99 -5.32
CA GLN A 206 24.80 -7.04 -4.29
C GLN A 206 25.10 -6.43 -2.92
N GLY A 207 24.35 -6.86 -1.90
CA GLY A 207 24.52 -6.39 -0.52
C GLY A 207 24.01 -4.97 -0.26
N VAL A 208 23.36 -4.31 -1.23
CA VAL A 208 22.76 -2.99 -1.00
C VAL A 208 21.75 -3.05 0.15
N ALA A 209 21.94 -2.14 1.10
CA ALA A 209 21.04 -1.94 2.22
C ALA A 209 20.63 -0.48 2.23
N ILE A 210 19.31 -0.26 2.23
CA ILE A 210 18.73 1.06 2.46
C ILE A 210 18.10 0.98 3.85
N SER A 211 18.66 1.73 4.78
CA SER A 211 18.29 1.70 6.19
C SER A 211 17.91 3.09 6.71
N GLY A 212 17.12 3.10 7.77
CA GLY A 212 16.64 4.30 8.45
C GLY A 212 15.22 4.70 8.02
N PRO A 213 14.62 5.71 8.67
CA PRO A 213 13.46 6.39 8.12
C PRO A 213 13.86 6.98 6.77
N GLY A 214 13.51 6.28 5.70
CA GLY A 214 14.04 6.48 4.36
C GLY A 214 12.92 6.76 3.40
N GLN A 215 13.14 7.73 2.51
CA GLN A 215 12.24 7.98 1.39
C GLN A 215 13.00 7.82 0.08
N VAL A 216 12.33 7.21 -0.89
CA VAL A 216 12.76 7.18 -2.29
C VAL A 216 11.59 7.75 -3.10
N ASN A 217 11.79 8.87 -3.80
CA ASN A 217 10.75 9.52 -4.61
C ASN A 217 9.40 9.76 -3.88
N TRP A 218 9.39 9.94 -2.55
CA TRP A 218 8.14 10.13 -1.81
C TRP A 218 7.64 11.57 -1.81
N ASP A 219 8.53 12.56 -1.96
CA ASP A 219 8.29 14.01 -2.00
C ASP A 219 7.41 14.58 -0.86
N HIS A 220 7.91 15.57 -0.12
CA HIS A 220 7.22 16.20 1.02
C HIS A 220 6.72 15.16 2.05
N PRO A 221 7.64 14.46 2.73
CA PRO A 221 7.26 13.44 3.71
C PRO A 221 6.34 14.07 4.75
N PHE A 222 5.28 13.34 5.08
CA PHE A 222 4.26 13.74 6.06
C PHE A 222 3.26 14.82 5.59
N ASP A 223 3.49 15.54 4.49
CA ASP A 223 2.54 16.55 4.01
C ASP A 223 1.61 15.98 2.92
N TYR A 224 0.31 15.94 3.20
CA TYR A 224 -0.69 15.38 2.28
C TYR A 224 -1.81 16.37 1.98
N ALA A 225 -2.02 16.65 0.70
CA ALA A 225 -3.16 17.42 0.22
C ALA A 225 -4.25 16.46 -0.27
N LEU A 226 -5.28 16.25 0.55
CA LEU A 226 -6.37 15.34 0.20
C LEU A 226 -7.35 16.02 -0.76
N PRO A 227 -7.96 15.29 -1.70
CA PRO A 227 -8.96 15.84 -2.61
C PRO A 227 -10.25 16.16 -1.86
N GLN A 228 -11.13 16.93 -2.51
CA GLN A 228 -12.47 17.20 -2.00
C GLN A 228 -13.26 15.90 -1.82
N VAL A 229 -13.90 15.78 -0.66
CA VAL A 229 -14.78 14.66 -0.32
C VAL A 229 -16.09 14.76 -1.08
N ARG A 230 -16.71 13.63 -1.45
CA ARG A 230 -18.03 13.66 -2.10
C ARG A 230 -19.12 14.06 -1.10
N GLY A 231 -19.88 15.10 -1.45
CA GLY A 231 -21.26 15.26 -0.98
C GLY A 231 -21.52 16.23 0.16
N THR A 232 -20.52 16.79 0.85
CA THR A 232 -20.77 17.89 1.81
C THR A 232 -19.56 18.83 1.96
N ASP A 233 -19.81 20.14 2.02
CA ASP A 233 -18.81 21.18 2.27
C ASP A 233 -18.50 21.35 3.78
N ASN A 234 -19.08 20.52 4.64
CA ASN A 234 -19.00 20.67 6.11
C ASN A 234 -18.75 19.34 6.85
N GLN A 235 -17.94 18.46 6.25
CA GLN A 235 -17.54 17.19 6.87
C GLN A 235 -16.25 17.34 7.67
N LEU A 236 -16.26 16.85 8.92
CA LEU A 236 -15.07 16.70 9.76
C LEU A 236 -14.55 15.27 9.62
N ILE A 237 -13.33 15.13 9.11
CA ILE A 237 -12.64 13.84 9.04
C ILE A 237 -11.67 13.74 10.21
N ARG A 238 -11.78 12.69 11.01
CA ARG A 238 -10.82 12.38 12.07
C ARG A 238 -10.14 11.05 11.76
N ILE A 239 -8.82 11.06 11.79
CA ILE A 239 -8.02 9.85 11.61
C ILE A 239 -7.30 9.57 12.93
N TYR A 240 -7.50 8.37 13.45
CA TYR A 240 -6.89 7.86 14.66
C TYR A 240 -5.89 6.77 14.28
N SER A 241 -4.74 6.77 14.95
CA SER A 241 -3.74 5.71 14.77
C SER A 241 -2.94 5.54 16.06
N LYS A 242 -2.87 4.30 16.56
CA LYS A 242 -2.04 4.00 17.74
C LYS A 242 -0.54 4.21 17.46
N ASN A 243 -0.13 4.04 16.20
CA ASN A 243 1.28 4.11 15.81
C ASN A 243 1.82 5.54 15.93
N LEU A 244 0.98 6.56 15.79
CA LEU A 244 1.40 7.96 15.97
C LEU A 244 1.70 8.31 17.42
N LYS A 245 1.15 7.57 18.39
CA LYS A 245 1.54 7.72 19.80
C LYS A 245 2.93 7.15 20.07
N GLN A 246 3.27 6.04 19.43
CA GLN A 246 4.57 5.40 19.56
C GLN A 246 5.64 6.10 18.72
N TYR A 247 5.26 6.65 17.57
CA TYR A 247 6.12 7.29 16.59
C TYR A 247 5.60 8.70 16.23
N PRO A 248 5.63 9.66 17.18
CA PRO A 248 5.07 11.00 16.97
C PRO A 248 5.78 11.78 15.86
N ASP A 249 7.05 11.50 15.60
CA ASP A 249 7.84 12.14 14.53
C ASP A 249 7.32 11.81 13.12
N PHE A 250 6.46 10.79 12.99
CA PHE A 250 5.83 10.40 11.73
C PHE A 250 4.39 10.91 11.62
N THR A 251 3.97 11.88 12.44
CA THR A 251 2.61 12.43 12.37
C THR A 251 2.38 13.20 11.06
N PRO A 252 1.42 12.78 10.21
CA PRO A 252 1.11 13.50 8.98
C PRO A 252 0.52 14.89 9.26
N GLN A 253 0.81 15.83 8.37
CA GLN A 253 0.07 17.06 8.17
C GLN A 253 -0.88 16.88 7.00
N ILE A 254 -2.16 17.18 7.20
CA ILE A 254 -3.19 17.03 6.16
C ILE A 254 -3.81 18.39 5.87
N SER A 255 -3.92 18.71 4.59
CA SER A 255 -4.76 19.80 4.09
C SER A 255 -5.94 19.25 3.29
N CYS A 256 -7.13 19.83 3.49
CA CYS A 256 -8.38 19.39 2.86
C CYS A 256 -9.15 20.61 2.31
N PRO A 257 -9.62 20.60 1.05
CA PRO A 257 -10.34 21.73 0.44
C PRO A 257 -11.72 22.01 1.04
N SER A 258 -12.42 20.97 1.51
CA SER A 258 -13.86 21.01 1.83
C SER A 258 -14.21 20.80 3.30
N GLY A 259 -13.22 20.87 4.22
CA GLY A 259 -13.48 20.58 5.63
C GLY A 259 -12.24 20.59 6.51
N ARG A 260 -12.45 20.35 7.80
CA ARG A 260 -11.38 20.14 8.78
C ARG A 260 -10.99 18.67 8.76
N CYS A 261 -9.75 18.36 8.43
CA CYS A 261 -9.15 17.04 8.62
C CYS A 261 -8.24 17.10 9.84
N VAL A 262 -8.41 16.16 10.77
CA VAL A 262 -7.62 16.11 12.01
C VAL A 262 -7.06 14.71 12.18
N ILE A 263 -5.74 14.64 12.43
CA ILE A 263 -5.09 13.40 12.83
C ILE A 263 -4.88 13.44 14.34
N ASN A 264 -5.24 12.35 15.00
CA ASN A 264 -5.07 12.20 16.43
C ASN A 264 -4.28 10.92 16.74
N PRO A 265 -3.27 10.98 17.61
CA PRO A 265 -2.72 9.78 18.21
C PRO A 265 -3.79 9.11 19.09
N GLU A 266 -3.91 7.79 19.01
CA GLU A 266 -4.85 7.00 19.81
C GLU A 266 -4.25 6.48 21.13
#